data_AF-A0A7E5WX65-F1
#
_entry.id   AF-A0A7E5WX65-F1
#
_cell.length_a   1.000
_cell.length_b   1.000
_cell.length_c   1.000
_cell.angle_alpha   90.00
_cell.angle_beta   90.00
_cell.angle_gamma   90.00
#
_symmetry.space_group_name_H-M   'P 1'
#
loop_
_entity.id
_entity.type
_entity.pdbx_description
1 polymer ?
#
loop_
_entity_poly.entity_id
_entity_poly.type
_entity_poly.pdbx_seq_one_letter_code
_entity_poly.pdbx_strand_id
1 'polypeptide(L)'
;MRTSHPQYTIMVEFMEKHGDLSKPSGGPRGRHYVQLKWKELSDMLNSDGTGDSRTEEKWRKVWSDFKNNVKRKWAKINRSAHGTGGGPALQLTLTDLETRVMNIIGVQAATGMPIQEAGFIQV
;
A
#
# COMPACT_ATOMS: atom_id res chain seq x y z
N MET A 1 -4.91 -14.00 14.25
CA MET A 1 -3.80 -13.97 13.28
C MET A 1 -3.37 -12.54 13.05
N ARG A 2 -2.13 -12.19 13.37
CA ARG A 2 -1.60 -10.80 13.31
C ARG A 2 -0.42 -10.78 12.35
N THR A 3 -0.42 -9.84 11.41
CA THR A 3 0.76 -9.59 10.57
C THR A 3 1.74 -8.77 11.41
N SER A 4 2.99 -9.24 11.54
CA SER A 4 4.01 -8.55 12.32
C SER A 4 4.51 -7.30 11.59
N HIS A 5 5.19 -6.41 12.31
CA HIS A 5 5.80 -5.23 11.69
C HIS A 5 6.87 -5.60 10.64
N PRO A 6 7.81 -6.54 10.91
CA PRO A 6 8.77 -7.01 9.89
C PRO A 6 8.09 -7.57 8.64
N GLN A 7 7.03 -8.36 8.78
CA GLN A 7 6.26 -8.86 7.65
C GLN A 7 5.64 -7.73 6.80
N TYR A 8 5.15 -6.66 7.44
CA TYR A 8 4.69 -5.48 6.70
C TYR A 8 5.84 -4.77 5.97
N THR A 9 7.01 -4.67 6.58
CA THR A 9 8.20 -4.06 5.96
C THR A 9 8.63 -4.84 4.73
N ILE A 10 8.79 -6.17 4.83
CA ILE A 10 9.12 -7.05 3.70
C ILE A 10 8.09 -6.90 2.59
N MET A 11 6.80 -6.90 2.93
CA MET A 11 5.72 -6.72 1.95
C MET A 11 5.82 -5.39 1.21
N VAL A 12 6.04 -4.29 1.92
CA VAL A 12 6.14 -2.95 1.29
C VAL A 12 7.39 -2.84 0.43
N GLU A 13 8.56 -3.24 0.92
CA GLU A 13 9.82 -3.23 0.15
C GLU A 13 9.71 -4.03 -1.15
N PHE A 14 9.07 -5.20 -1.07
CA PHE A 14 8.82 -6.02 -2.26
C PHE A 14 7.91 -5.31 -3.27
N MET A 15 6.84 -4.67 -2.79
CA MET A 15 5.90 -3.93 -3.64
C MET A 15 6.51 -2.65 -4.24
N GLU A 16 7.43 -1.98 -3.54
CA GLU A 16 8.17 -0.83 -4.11
C GLU A 16 9.06 -1.27 -5.27
N LYS A 17 9.74 -2.42 -5.13
CA LYS A 17 10.65 -2.95 -6.14
C LYS A 17 9.93 -3.53 -7.35
N HIS A 18 8.78 -4.18 -7.15
CA HIS A 18 8.08 -4.94 -8.19
C HIS A 18 6.77 -4.31 -8.66
N GLY A 19 6.32 -3.22 -8.03
CA GLY A 19 5.04 -2.58 -8.27
C GLY A 19 3.88 -3.25 -7.51
N ASP A 20 2.70 -2.63 -7.55
CA ASP A 20 1.51 -3.17 -6.91
C ASP A 20 0.98 -4.40 -7.68
N LEU A 21 1.31 -5.58 -7.15
CA LEU A 21 0.95 -6.88 -7.72
C LEU A 21 -0.56 -7.17 -7.69
N SER A 22 -1.39 -6.36 -7.02
CA SER A 22 -2.84 -6.54 -7.05
C SER A 22 -3.48 -6.03 -8.36
N LYS A 23 -2.73 -5.28 -9.17
CA LYS A 23 -3.18 -4.75 -10.46
C LYS A 23 -2.25 -5.25 -11.57
N PRO A 24 -2.47 -6.46 -12.12
CA PRO A 24 -1.66 -6.98 -13.21
C PRO A 24 -1.80 -6.10 -14.47
N SER A 25 -0.71 -5.49 -14.92
CA SER A 25 -0.60 -4.84 -16.22
C SER A 25 -0.03 -5.80 -17.26
N GLY A 26 -0.33 -5.61 -18.56
CA GLY A 26 0.36 -6.34 -19.64
C GLY A 26 -0.21 -7.71 -20.06
N GLY A 27 -1.52 -7.94 -19.94
CA GLY A 27 -2.19 -9.11 -20.52
C GLY A 27 -1.77 -10.45 -19.88
N PRO A 28 -1.86 -11.60 -20.60
CA PRO A 28 -1.57 -12.92 -20.05
C PRO A 28 -0.16 -13.09 -19.46
N ARG A 29 0.86 -12.47 -20.09
CA ARG A 29 2.24 -12.48 -19.58
C ARG A 29 2.38 -11.75 -18.25
N GLY A 30 1.69 -10.62 -18.10
CA GLY A 30 1.62 -9.88 -16.85
C GLY A 30 0.95 -10.67 -15.73
N ARG A 31 -0.12 -11.42 -16.03
CA ARG A 31 -0.78 -12.29 -15.04
C ARG A 31 0.17 -13.38 -14.54
N HIS A 32 0.93 -14.01 -15.42
CA HIS A 32 1.90 -15.03 -15.02
C HIS A 32 3.02 -14.44 -14.17
N TYR A 33 3.57 -13.28 -14.56
CA TYR A 33 4.56 -12.54 -13.76
C TYR A 33 4.04 -12.23 -12.35
N VAL A 34 2.82 -11.71 -12.24
CA VAL A 34 2.19 -11.40 -10.95
C VAL A 34 2.00 -12.64 -10.10
N GLN A 35 1.59 -13.78 -10.67
CA GLN A 35 1.48 -15.04 -9.94
C GLN A 35 2.83 -15.49 -9.38
N LEU A 36 3.89 -15.47 -10.18
CA LEU A 36 5.24 -15.84 -9.73
C LEU A 36 5.72 -14.93 -8.60
N LYS A 37 5.47 -13.62 -8.71
CA LYS A 37 5.89 -12.64 -7.70
C LYS A 37 5.10 -12.75 -6.40
N TRP A 38 3.82 -13.07 -6.45
CA TRP A 38 3.04 -13.37 -5.25
C TRP A 38 3.54 -14.61 -4.52
N LYS A 39 3.94 -15.64 -5.26
CA LYS A 39 4.53 -16.85 -4.67
C LYS A 39 5.85 -16.54 -3.97
N GLU A 40 6.76 -15.87 -4.66
CA GLU A 40 8.06 -15.44 -4.12
C GLU A 40 7.90 -14.61 -2.84
N LEU A 41 7.00 -13.62 -2.85
CA LEU A 41 6.71 -12.80 -1.68
C LEU A 41 6.12 -13.63 -0.52
N SER A 42 5.23 -14.56 -0.82
CA SER A 42 4.61 -15.41 0.21
C SER A 42 5.63 -16.29 0.91
N ASP A 43 6.59 -16.84 0.15
CA ASP A 43 7.68 -17.64 0.69
C ASP A 43 8.58 -16.77 1.59
N MET A 44 8.98 -15.58 1.14
CA MET A 44 9.76 -14.63 1.96
C MET A 44 9.06 -14.27 3.28
N LEU A 45 7.76 -13.93 3.23
CA LEU A 45 6.99 -13.55 4.42
C LEU A 45 6.78 -14.70 5.42
N ASN A 46 6.67 -15.93 4.91
CA ASN A 46 6.53 -17.11 5.73
C ASN A 46 7.87 -17.53 6.36
N SER A 47 9.00 -17.28 5.68
CA SER A 47 10.35 -17.55 6.19
C SER A 47 10.87 -16.53 7.22
N ASP A 48 10.26 -15.34 7.32
CA ASP A 48 10.65 -14.30 8.28
C ASP A 48 10.52 -14.75 9.76
N GLY A 49 9.60 -15.67 10.08
CA GLY A 49 9.48 -16.27 11.41
C GLY A 49 8.99 -15.35 12.54
N THR A 50 8.81 -14.04 12.31
CA THR A 50 8.35 -13.10 13.34
C THR A 50 6.82 -13.00 13.46
N GLY A 51 6.08 -13.66 12.57
CA GLY A 51 4.61 -13.62 12.52
C GLY A 51 4.01 -14.87 11.89
N ASP A 52 2.68 -14.85 11.70
CA ASP A 52 1.96 -16.01 11.19
C ASP A 52 2.34 -16.31 9.73
N SER A 53 2.57 -17.59 9.42
CA SER A 53 2.66 -18.08 8.04
C SER A 53 1.27 -18.20 7.42
N ARG A 54 1.14 -17.85 6.14
CA ARG A 54 -0.15 -17.80 5.44
C ARG A 54 -0.02 -18.27 4.00
N THR A 55 -1.16 -18.64 3.42
CA THR A 55 -1.26 -18.91 1.99
C THR A 55 -1.13 -17.61 1.20
N GLU A 56 -0.72 -17.73 -0.07
CA GLU A 56 -0.62 -16.61 -1.00
C GLU A 56 -1.92 -15.77 -1.07
N GLU A 57 -3.08 -16.42 -1.14
CA GLU A 57 -4.38 -15.75 -1.19
C GLU A 57 -4.63 -14.87 0.06
N LYS A 58 -4.22 -15.35 1.24
CA LYS A 58 -4.29 -14.57 2.47
C LYS A 58 -3.33 -13.39 2.43
N TRP A 59 -2.13 -13.54 1.87
CA TRP A 59 -1.20 -12.41 1.70
C TRP A 59 -1.71 -11.35 0.73
N ARG A 60 -2.37 -11.76 -0.37
CA ARG A 60 -3.07 -10.84 -1.28
C ARG A 60 -4.15 -10.03 -0.55
N LYS A 61 -4.91 -10.68 0.34
CA LYS A 61 -5.90 -10.02 1.17
C LYS A 61 -5.27 -9.02 2.15
N VAL A 62 -4.20 -9.42 2.83
CA VAL A 62 -3.45 -8.53 3.75
C VAL A 62 -3.00 -7.27 3.03
N TRP A 63 -2.41 -7.39 1.85
CA TRP A 63 -1.99 -6.22 1.07
C TRP A 63 -3.18 -5.32 0.68
N SER A 64 -4.29 -5.92 0.26
CA SER A 64 -5.50 -5.19 -0.12
C SER A 64 -6.09 -4.42 1.06
N ASP A 65 -6.20 -5.07 2.23
CA ASP A 65 -6.69 -4.47 3.46
C ASP A 65 -5.76 -3.36 3.95
N PHE A 66 -4.45 -3.59 3.87
CA PHE A 66 -3.45 -2.60 4.29
C PHE A 66 -3.55 -1.31 3.48
N LYS A 67 -3.59 -1.42 2.14
CA LYS A 67 -3.83 -0.26 1.25
C LYS A 67 -5.15 0.44 1.55
N ASN A 68 -6.22 -0.30 1.81
CA ASN A 68 -7.52 0.29 2.12
C ASN A 68 -7.50 1.04 3.46
N ASN A 69 -6.81 0.51 4.47
CA ASN A 69 -6.64 1.18 5.76
C ASN A 69 -5.82 2.45 5.64
N VAL A 70 -4.72 2.41 4.88
CA VAL A 70 -3.89 3.59 4.58
C VAL A 70 -4.72 4.67 3.86
N LYS A 71 -5.44 4.33 2.79
CA LYS A 71 -6.33 5.27 2.08
C LYS A 71 -7.39 5.88 2.99
N ARG A 72 -8.02 5.08 3.86
CA ARG A 72 -9.02 5.58 4.83
C ARG A 72 -8.39 6.53 5.84
N LYS A 73 -7.20 6.22 6.33
CA LYS A 73 -6.46 7.08 7.26
C LYS A 73 -6.10 8.40 6.59
N TRP A 74 -5.51 8.36 5.39
CA TRP A 74 -5.21 9.55 4.60
C TRP A 74 -6.45 10.41 4.33
N ALA A 75 -7.58 9.81 3.95
CA ALA A 75 -8.82 10.54 3.74
C ALA A 75 -9.36 11.21 5.02
N LYS A 76 -9.14 10.61 6.20
CA LYS A 76 -9.48 11.25 7.49
C LYS A 76 -8.56 12.45 7.75
N ILE A 77 -7.25 12.30 7.56
CA ILE A 77 -6.26 13.38 7.70
C ILE A 77 -6.64 14.55 6.79
N ASN A 78 -6.93 14.27 5.52
CA ASN A 78 -7.30 15.30 4.55
C ASN A 78 -8.59 16.03 4.95
N ARG A 79 -9.63 15.31 5.40
CA ARG A 79 -10.87 15.94 5.88
C ARG A 79 -10.65 16.79 7.13
N SER A 80 -9.82 16.33 8.07
CA SER A 80 -9.49 17.10 9.27
C SER A 80 -8.69 18.37 8.95
N ALA A 81 -7.81 18.33 7.96
CA ALA A 81 -7.06 19.51 7.51
C ALA A 81 -7.94 20.57 6.82
N HIS A 82 -8.99 20.15 6.12
CA HIS A 82 -9.89 21.04 5.36
C HIS A 82 -11.22 21.36 6.06
N GLY A 83 -11.51 20.73 7.20
CA GLY A 83 -12.73 20.96 7.98
C GLY A 83 -12.54 22.08 9.00
N THR A 84 -13.18 23.24 8.78
CA THR A 84 -13.14 24.42 9.66
C THR A 84 -14.04 24.33 10.90
N GLY A 85 -14.39 23.12 11.37
CA GLY A 85 -15.26 22.92 12.52
C GLY A 85 -14.46 22.77 13.83
N GLY A 86 -14.69 23.66 14.80
CA GLY A 86 -13.90 23.85 16.03
C GLY A 86 -13.87 22.72 17.06
N GLY A 87 -13.51 21.51 16.64
CA GLY A 87 -13.08 20.41 17.52
C GLY A 87 -11.55 20.26 17.51
N PRO A 88 -10.95 19.67 18.56
CA PRO A 88 -9.50 19.48 18.61
C PRO A 88 -9.03 18.65 17.41
N ALA A 89 -8.06 19.19 16.66
CA ALA A 89 -7.45 18.48 15.55
C ALA A 89 -6.81 17.19 16.08
N LEU A 90 -7.36 16.05 15.70
CA LEU A 90 -6.66 14.79 15.85
C LEU A 90 -5.43 14.89 14.95
N GLN A 91 -4.25 15.04 15.56
CA GLN A 91 -2.94 15.04 14.90
C GLN A 91 -2.64 13.63 14.34
N LEU A 92 -3.42 13.21 13.36
CA LEU A 92 -3.26 11.95 12.67
C LEU A 92 -2.22 12.15 11.58
N THR A 93 -1.12 11.42 11.67
CA THR A 93 -0.08 11.35 10.63
C THR A 93 0.03 9.92 10.13
N LEU A 94 0.45 9.77 8.87
CA LEU A 94 0.83 8.47 8.35
C LEU A 94 2.19 8.06 8.96
N THR A 95 2.36 6.77 9.23
CA THR A 95 3.69 6.24 9.52
C THR A 95 4.55 6.22 8.25
N ASP A 96 5.86 6.02 8.38
CA ASP A 96 6.77 5.83 7.25
C ASP A 96 6.25 4.76 6.27
N LEU A 97 5.89 3.60 6.82
CA LEU A 97 5.45 2.44 6.06
C LEU A 97 4.10 2.70 5.35
N GLU A 98 3.18 3.43 6.00
CA GLU A 98 1.91 3.84 5.37
C GLU A 98 2.13 4.90 4.27
N THR A 99 3.10 5.79 4.44
CA THR A 99 3.48 6.80 3.44
C THR A 99 4.05 6.14 2.19
N ARG A 100 4.94 5.15 2.36
CA ARG A 100 5.48 4.33 1.27
C ARG A 100 4.38 3.59 0.51
N VAL A 101 3.38 3.07 1.21
CA VAL A 101 2.18 2.46 0.57
C VAL A 101 1.39 3.47 -0.25
N MET A 102 1.17 4.70 0.24
CA MET A 102 0.52 5.75 -0.55
C MET A 102 1.29 6.04 -1.84
N ASN A 103 2.62 6.07 -1.78
CA ASN A 103 3.47 6.26 -2.95
C ASN A 103 3.30 5.12 -3.96
N ILE A 104 3.31 3.85 -3.52
CA ILE A 104 3.04 2.70 -4.42
C ILE A 104 1.67 2.83 -5.11
N ILE A 105 0.63 3.21 -4.36
CA ILE A 105 -0.72 3.42 -4.90
C ILE A 105 -0.73 4.56 -5.94
N GLY A 106 -0.04 5.67 -5.64
CA GLY A 106 0.03 6.87 -6.48
C GLY A 106 0.87 6.73 -7.75
N VAL A 107 2.03 6.07 -7.65
CA VAL A 107 2.91 5.79 -8.81
C VAL A 107 2.16 5.03 -9.90
N GLN A 108 1.30 4.08 -9.52
CA GLN A 108 0.53 3.31 -10.51
C GLN A 108 -0.67 4.08 -11.09
N ALA A 109 -1.19 5.10 -10.38
CA ALA A 109 -2.17 6.03 -10.93
C ALA A 109 -1.55 6.90 -12.03
N ALA A 110 -0.28 7.29 -11.88
CA ALA A 110 0.45 8.08 -12.88
C ALA A 110 0.78 7.30 -14.16
N THR A 111 0.94 5.96 -14.09
CA THR A 111 1.22 5.11 -15.26
C THR A 111 0.02 4.87 -16.20
N GLY A 112 -1.08 5.59 -16.01
CA GLY A 112 -2.28 5.56 -16.86
C GLY A 112 -2.71 6.93 -17.42
N MET A 113 -1.75 7.79 -17.82
CA MET A 113 -1.98 9.13 -18.42
C MET A 113 -2.71 10.17 -17.55
N PRO A 114 -2.51 11.49 -17.79
CA PRO A 114 -2.08 12.44 -16.77
C PRO A 114 -3.21 12.81 -15.82
N ILE A 115 -2.91 12.74 -14.52
CA ILE A 115 -3.55 13.64 -13.57
C ILE A 115 -2.45 14.56 -13.05
N GLN A 116 -2.62 15.80 -13.48
CA GLN A 116 -1.88 17.00 -13.15
C GLN A 116 -1.28 16.93 -11.74
N GLU A 117 0.03 17.14 -11.66
CA GLU A 117 0.68 17.57 -10.43
C GLU A 117 0.00 18.88 -10.01
N ALA A 118 -0.99 18.79 -9.12
CA ALA A 118 -1.46 19.95 -8.40
C ALA A 118 -0.56 20.11 -7.17
N GLY A 119 0.67 20.57 -7.43
CA GLY A 119 1.24 21.52 -6.50
C GLY A 119 0.31 22.73 -6.51
N PHE A 120 -0.35 23.01 -5.39
CA PHE A 120 -0.86 24.35 -5.12
C PHE A 120 -0.48 24.72 -3.69
N ILE A 121 0.70 25.31 -3.61
CA ILE A 121 0.91 26.45 -2.72
C ILE A 121 -0.04 27.53 -3.24
N GLN A 122 -0.92 28.05 -2.38
CA GLN A 122 -1.50 29.36 -2.60
C GLN A 122 -1.11 30.24 -1.41
N VAL A 123 -0.22 31.19 -1.72
CA VAL A 123 0.09 32.38 -0.94
C VAL A 123 -1.13 33.30 -0.83
#